data_AF-A0A0C2FKK1-F1
#
_entry.id   AF-A0A0C2FKK1-F1
#
_cell.length_a   1.000
_cell.length_b   1.000
_cell.length_c   1.000
_cell.angle_alpha   90.00
_cell.angle_beta   90.00
_cell.angle_gamma   90.00
#
_symmetry.space_group_name_H-M   'P 1'
#
loop_
_entity.id
_entity.type
_entity.pdbx_description
1 polymer ?
#
loop_
_entity_poly.entity_id
_entity_poly.type
_entity_poly.pdbx_seq_one_letter_code
_entity_poly.pdbx_strand_id
1 'polypeptide(L)'
;MAGDKYDMSGQVMPHFRPWFEANLGVDLDYKTPSQKITDMEIPPPVENDEIYDGLLKANISFSNAPRMRLMRAHGHTQVGHIKNLHIR
;
A
#
# COMPACT_ATOMS: atom_id res chain seq x y z
N MET A 1 -5.22 -18.30 1.88
CA MET A 1 -5.37 -16.82 1.99
C MET A 1 -6.39 -16.49 3.07
N ALA A 2 -6.24 -15.39 3.79
CA ALA A 2 -7.24 -14.98 4.80
C ALA A 2 -8.52 -14.42 4.14
N GLY A 3 -9.64 -14.46 4.87
CA GLY A 3 -10.95 -14.00 4.40
C GLY A 3 -11.70 -15.02 3.54
N ASP A 4 -12.73 -14.54 2.85
CA ASP A 4 -13.71 -15.33 2.08
C ASP A 4 -14.04 -14.73 0.69
N LYS A 5 -13.31 -13.68 0.27
CA LYS A 5 -13.59 -12.92 -0.96
C LYS A 5 -13.48 -13.74 -2.25
N TYR A 6 -12.56 -14.72 -2.28
CA TYR A 6 -12.25 -15.53 -3.46
C TYR A 6 -12.47 -17.02 -3.14
N ASP A 7 -12.78 -17.83 -4.15
CA ASP A 7 -12.97 -19.29 -3.99
C ASP A 7 -11.77 -19.99 -3.33
N MET A 8 -10.56 -19.47 -3.57
CA MET A 8 -9.31 -19.98 -2.97
C MET A 8 -9.04 -19.47 -1.54
N SER A 9 -9.92 -18.65 -0.96
CA SER A 9 -9.75 -18.13 0.39
C SER A 9 -10.00 -19.22 1.42
N GLY A 10 -9.26 -19.23 2.53
CA GLY A 10 -9.30 -20.30 3.52
C GLY A 10 -8.65 -21.64 3.08
N GLN A 11 -8.42 -21.85 1.79
CA GLN A 11 -7.80 -23.09 1.30
C GLN A 11 -6.30 -23.16 1.64
N VAL A 12 -5.86 -24.34 2.10
CA VAL A 12 -4.45 -24.65 2.33
C VAL A 12 -3.81 -25.01 0.99
N MET A 13 -2.67 -24.39 0.68
CA MET A 13 -1.89 -24.64 -0.55
C MET A 13 -0.58 -25.37 -0.19
N PRO A 14 -0.59 -26.70 0.02
CA PRO A 14 0.52 -27.43 0.61
C PRO A 14 1.81 -27.38 -0.22
N HIS A 15 1.70 -27.24 -1.56
CA HIS A 15 2.84 -27.22 -2.47
C HIS A 15 3.33 -25.81 -2.81
N PHE A 16 2.68 -24.76 -2.29
CA PHE A 16 3.03 -23.38 -2.63
C PHE A 16 4.40 -22.98 -2.07
N ARG A 17 4.65 -23.24 -0.78
CA ARG A 17 5.97 -23.00 -0.14
C ARG A 17 7.10 -23.81 -0.81
N PRO A 18 6.99 -25.15 -0.95
CA PRO A 18 8.03 -25.95 -1.61
C PRO A 18 8.37 -25.48 -3.02
N TRP A 19 7.38 -25.02 -3.80
CA TRP A 19 7.62 -24.49 -5.14
C TRP A 19 8.46 -23.22 -5.11
N PHE A 20 8.21 -22.29 -4.17
CA PHE A 20 9.01 -21.07 -4.02
C PHE A 20 10.47 -21.37 -3.65
N GLU A 21 10.68 -22.22 -2.65
CA GLU A 21 12.01 -22.60 -2.16
C GLU A 21 12.83 -23.30 -3.26
N ALA A 22 12.21 -24.18 -4.04
CA ALA A 22 12.89 -24.92 -5.11
C ALA A 22 13.21 -24.09 -6.36
N ASN A 23 12.41 -23.07 -6.68
CA ASN A 23 12.51 -22.35 -7.96
C ASN A 23 13.12 -20.95 -7.86
N LEU A 24 12.98 -20.29 -6.71
CA LEU A 24 13.44 -18.91 -6.53
C LEU A 24 14.67 -18.80 -5.61
N GLY A 25 15.11 -19.89 -4.99
CA GLY A 25 16.26 -19.92 -4.08
C GLY A 25 16.07 -19.02 -2.86
N VAL A 26 14.82 -18.82 -2.43
CA VAL A 26 14.46 -17.94 -1.30
C VAL A 26 14.31 -18.74 -0.01
N ASP A 27 14.78 -18.15 1.10
CA ASP A 27 14.46 -18.58 2.44
C ASP A 27 13.23 -17.80 2.95
N LEU A 28 12.13 -18.50 3.20
CA LEU A 28 10.87 -17.90 3.67
C LEU A 28 10.88 -17.57 5.17
N ASP A 29 11.86 -18.06 5.92
CA ASP A 29 12.05 -17.69 7.32
C ASP A 29 12.81 -16.36 7.45
N TYR A 30 13.50 -15.91 6.38
CA TYR A 30 14.06 -14.57 6.28
C TYR A 30 12.99 -13.52 5.95
N LYS A 31 12.77 -12.57 6.87
CA LYS A 31 11.77 -11.51 6.74
C LYS A 31 12.42 -10.13 6.71
N THR A 32 12.11 -9.35 5.69
CA THR A 32 12.47 -7.92 5.65
C THR A 32 11.35 -7.07 6.25
N PRO A 33 11.66 -6.08 7.11
CA PRO A 33 10.64 -5.20 7.65
C PRO A 33 10.16 -4.22 6.58
N SER A 34 8.83 -4.06 6.47
CA SER A 34 8.22 -2.99 5.69
C SER A 34 7.99 -1.74 6.53
N GLN A 35 7.97 -0.57 5.89
CA GLN A 35 7.56 0.68 6.53
C GLN A 35 6.05 0.62 6.84
N LYS A 36 5.65 0.94 8.06
CA LYS A 36 4.24 1.07 8.42
C LYS A 36 3.72 2.44 7.98
N ILE A 37 2.44 2.52 7.62
CA ILE A 37 1.79 3.78 7.26
C ILE A 37 1.84 4.80 8.42
N THR A 38 1.76 4.32 9.67
CA THR A 38 1.86 5.17 10.87
C THR A 38 3.21 5.85 11.04
N ASP A 39 4.25 5.28 10.43
CA ASP A 39 5.63 5.72 10.57
C ASP A 39 6.05 6.59 9.36
N MET A 40 5.09 6.93 8.49
CA MET A 40 5.32 7.74 7.30
C MET A 40 4.95 9.20 7.57
N GLU A 41 5.91 10.09 7.38
CA GLU A 41 5.67 11.53 7.41
C GLU A 41 5.01 11.97 6.11
N ILE A 42 3.79 12.50 6.20
CA ILE A 42 3.03 12.98 5.05
C ILE A 42 3.02 14.52 5.12
N PRO A 43 3.55 15.22 4.10
CA PRO A 43 3.61 16.68 4.14
C PRO A 43 2.19 17.29 4.20
N PRO A 44 1.99 18.41 4.90
CA PRO A 44 0.71 19.09 4.95
C PRO A 44 0.26 19.51 3.54
N PRO A 45 -1.06 19.59 3.29
CA PRO A 45 -1.56 20.14 2.03
C PRO A 45 -1.24 21.63 1.96
N VAL A 46 -1.11 22.15 0.74
CA VAL A 46 -1.11 23.60 0.52
C VAL A 46 -2.57 24.04 0.44
N GLU A 47 -2.97 24.98 1.29
CA GLU A 47 -4.35 25.44 1.41
C GLU A 47 -4.59 26.71 0.57
N ASN A 48 -5.80 26.82 0.02
CA ASN A 48 -6.27 27.97 -0.73
C ASN A 48 -7.76 28.15 -0.44
N ASP A 49 -8.09 29.25 0.23
CA ASP A 49 -9.45 29.52 0.72
C ASP A 49 -10.45 29.72 -0.42
N GLU A 50 -10.03 30.33 -1.53
CA GLU A 50 -10.90 30.58 -2.70
C GLU A 50 -11.37 29.26 -3.34
N ILE A 51 -10.46 28.30 -3.50
CA ILE A 51 -10.77 26.96 -4.02
C ILE A 51 -11.64 26.20 -3.02
N TYR A 52 -11.30 26.26 -1.73
CA TYR A 52 -12.05 25.58 -0.67
C TYR A 52 -13.52 26.05 -0.63
N ASP A 53 -13.74 27.35 -0.61
CA ASP A 53 -15.08 27.94 -0.64
C ASP A 53 -15.83 27.62 -1.94
N GLY A 54 -15.12 27.58 -3.07
CA GLY A 54 -15.67 27.15 -4.35
C GLY A 54 -16.19 25.73 -4.31
N LEU A 55 -15.43 24.79 -3.74
CA LEU A 55 -15.82 23.38 -3.58
C LEU A 55 -17.02 23.22 -2.64
N LEU A 56 -17.05 23.97 -1.53
CA LEU A 56 -18.18 23.98 -0.60
C LEU A 56 -19.46 24.50 -1.27
N LYS A 57 -19.39 25.63 -1.97
CA LYS A 57 -20.54 26.20 -2.71
C LYS A 57 -21.06 25.26 -3.79
N ALA A 58 -20.16 24.53 -4.45
CA ALA A 58 -20.49 23.53 -5.45
C ALA A 58 -21.02 22.20 -4.86
N ASN A 59 -21.01 22.05 -3.53
CA ASN A 59 -21.39 20.82 -2.83
C ASN A 59 -20.61 19.57 -3.33
N ILE A 60 -19.32 19.75 -3.62
CA ILE A 60 -18.43 18.67 -4.07
C ILE A 60 -17.74 18.05 -2.85
N SER A 61 -17.75 16.72 -2.75
CA SER A 61 -17.02 16.01 -1.69
C SER A 61 -15.51 16.03 -1.96
N PHE A 62 -14.73 16.45 -0.97
CA PHE A 62 -13.27 16.47 -1.03
C PHE A 62 -12.65 16.05 0.31
N SER A 63 -11.37 15.69 0.29
CA SER A 63 -10.61 15.36 1.50
C SER A 63 -9.13 15.65 1.33
N ASN A 64 -8.59 16.47 2.23
CA ASN A 64 -7.15 16.72 2.36
C ASN A 64 -6.49 15.84 3.44
N ALA A 65 -7.21 14.82 3.95
CA ALA A 65 -6.69 13.94 4.98
C ALA A 65 -5.41 13.22 4.49
N PRO A 66 -4.33 13.15 5.31
CA PRO A 66 -3.04 12.60 4.90
C PRO A 66 -3.14 11.20 4.26
N ARG A 67 -3.93 10.30 4.87
CA ARG A 67 -4.15 8.94 4.36
C ARG A 67 -4.79 8.94 2.97
N MET A 68 -5.77 9.84 2.72
CA MET A 68 -6.49 9.87 1.45
C MET A 68 -5.59 10.29 0.29
N ARG A 69 -4.67 11.23 0.57
CA ARG A 69 -3.63 11.69 -0.35
C ARG A 69 -2.60 10.59 -0.62
N LEU A 70 -2.07 9.97 0.44
CA LEU A 70 -1.10 8.87 0.32
C LEU A 70 -1.63 7.72 -0.56
N MET A 71 -2.83 7.22 -0.25
CA MET A 71 -3.42 6.08 -0.96
C MET A 71 -3.75 6.35 -2.43
N ARG A 72 -3.76 7.62 -2.86
CA ARG A 72 -4.06 8.04 -4.24
C ARG A 72 -2.86 8.63 -4.98
N ALA A 73 -1.71 8.75 -4.31
CA ALA A 73 -0.52 9.37 -4.89
C ALA A 73 0.27 8.41 -5.81
N HIS A 74 -0.02 7.11 -5.79
CA HIS A 74 0.75 6.10 -6.50
C HIS A 74 -0.15 5.01 -7.13
N GLY A 75 0.38 4.38 -8.18
CA GLY A 75 -0.19 3.16 -8.77
C GLY A 75 0.39 1.89 -8.15
N HIS A 76 0.39 0.79 -8.91
CA HIS A 76 0.89 -0.53 -8.50
C HIS A 76 2.19 -0.94 -9.21
N THR A 77 2.98 0.03 -9.69
CA THR A 77 4.27 -0.27 -10.33
C THR A 77 5.36 -0.52 -9.29
N GLN A 78 6.36 -1.32 -9.67
CA GLN A 78 7.49 -1.69 -8.81
C GLN A 78 8.50 -0.53 -8.58
N VAL A 79 8.34 0.60 -9.28
CA VAL A 79 9.34 1.68 -9.28
C VAL A 79 9.33 2.46 -7.97
N GLY A 80 10.46 2.43 -7.26
CA GLY A 80 10.98 3.47 -6.35
C GLY A 80 10.23 3.74 -5.04
N HIS A 81 8.90 3.81 -5.05
CA HIS A 81 8.07 4.11 -3.86
C HIS A 81 7.95 2.92 -2.90
N ILE A 82 8.30 1.71 -3.32
CA ILE A 82 8.31 0.48 -2.52
C ILE A 82 9.77 0.05 -2.28
N LYS A 83 10.65 0.96 -1.87
CA LYS A 83 12.04 0.63 -1.54
C LYS A 83 12.36 0.94 -0.08
N ASN A 84 12.22 -0.11 0.73
CA ASN A 84 13.14 -0.38 1.85
C ASN A 84 13.65 -1.83 1.79
N LEU A 85 13.74 -2.41 0.58
CA LEU A 85 14.37 -3.70 0.39
C LEU A 85 15.88 -3.49 0.22
N HIS A 86 16.60 -3.49 1.35
CA HIS A 86 18.04 -3.67 1.35
C HIS A 86 18.32 -5.12 0.93
N ILE A 87 18.53 -5.35 -0.37
CA ILE A 87 19.15 -6.58 -0.84
C ILE A 87 20.65 -6.41 -0.58
N ARG A 88 21.19 -7.21 0.34
CA ARG A 88 22.63 -7.47 0.42
C ARG A 88 22.98 -8.59 -0.56
#